data_AF-A0A524KGI6-F1
#
_entry.id   AF-A0A524KGI6-F1
#
_cell.length_a   1.000
_cell.length_b   1.000
_cell.length_c   1.000
_cell.angle_alpha   90.00
_cell.angle_beta   90.00
_cell.angle_gamma   90.00
#
_symmetry.space_group_name_H-M   'P 1'
#
loop_
_entity.id
_entity.type
_entity.pdbx_description
1 polymer ?
#
loop_
_entity_poly.entity_id
_entity_poly.type
_entity_poly.pdbx_seq_one_letter_code
_entity_poly.pdbx_strand_id
1 'polypeptide(L)'
;PPVIEVAFGMDLDRENRVLVGQAEEFGSDVERIFCLTRIRGLVSPTTVTHAWYHEGQAMARVELKVGSADWRTWSSKKILPAWTGHWEVKVLDASGKVLATSGFTVK
;
A
#
# COMPACT_ATOMS: atom_id res chain seq x y z
N PRO A 1 1.19 -15.50 -13.93
CA PRO A 1 0.38 -14.44 -13.28
C PRO A 1 1.34 -13.53 -12.49
N PRO A 2 1.02 -12.24 -12.28
CA PRO A 2 1.86 -11.38 -11.48
C PRO A 2 1.86 -11.83 -10.01
N VAL A 3 2.99 -11.66 -9.33
CA VAL A 3 3.14 -11.84 -7.89
C VAL A 3 3.24 -10.46 -7.26
N ILE A 4 2.35 -10.17 -6.31
CA ILE A 4 2.24 -8.88 -5.63
C ILE A 4 2.44 -9.11 -4.14
N GLU A 5 3.46 -8.48 -3.58
CA GLU A 5 3.77 -8.52 -2.14
C GLU A 5 3.53 -7.13 -1.56
N VAL A 6 2.74 -7.03 -0.50
CA VAL A 6 2.32 -5.77 0.13
C VAL A 6 2.74 -5.79 1.59
N ALA A 7 3.39 -4.73 2.05
CA ALA A 7 3.77 -4.54 3.44
C ALA A 7 3.53 -3.10 3.90
N PHE A 8 3.37 -2.92 5.21
CA PHE A 8 3.08 -1.63 5.83
C PHE A 8 4.15 -1.21 6.82
N GLY A 9 4.42 0.08 6.95
CA GLY A 9 5.37 0.62 7.93
C GLY A 9 5.13 2.09 8.24
N MET A 10 5.75 2.57 9.32
CA MET A 10 5.59 3.94 9.81
C MET A 10 6.37 4.96 8.97
N ASP A 11 7.46 4.54 8.35
CA ASP A 11 8.23 5.36 7.42
C ASP A 11 8.81 4.50 6.28
N LEU A 12 9.42 5.14 5.29
CA LEU A 12 10.09 4.50 4.18
C LEU A 12 11.45 5.16 3.92
N ASP A 13 12.50 4.36 4.02
CA ASP A 13 13.78 4.71 3.44
C ASP A 13 13.63 4.70 1.90
N ARG A 14 13.62 5.89 1.30
CA ARG A 14 13.38 6.08 -0.13
C ARG A 14 14.55 5.65 -1.00
N GLU A 15 15.76 5.72 -0.46
CA GLU A 15 16.98 5.38 -1.18
C GLU A 15 17.06 3.86 -1.32
N ASN A 16 16.94 3.15 -0.20
CA ASN A 16 17.00 1.69 -0.17
C ASN A 16 15.66 1.02 -0.51
N ARG A 17 14.55 1.78 -0.50
CA ARG A 17 13.18 1.31 -0.72
C ARG A 17 12.77 0.23 0.30
N VAL A 18 13.05 0.50 1.57
CA VAL A 18 12.78 -0.39 2.70
C VAL A 18 11.86 0.31 3.70
N LEU A 19 10.92 -0.43 4.25
CA LEU A 19 10.04 0.09 5.31
C LEU A 19 10.79 0.23 6.63
N VAL A 20 10.50 1.30 7.35
CA VAL A 20 10.92 1.49 8.74
C VAL A 20 9.70 1.28 9.62
N GLY A 21 9.86 0.54 10.72
CA GLY A 21 8.75 0.20 11.61
C GLY A 21 7.69 -0.65 10.91
N GLN A 22 8.12 -1.67 10.17
CA GLN A 22 7.20 -2.58 9.47
C GLN A 22 6.34 -3.35 10.48
N ALA A 23 5.02 -3.30 10.32
CA ALA A 23 4.07 -3.98 11.18
C ALA A 23 2.70 -4.15 10.49
N GLU A 24 1.82 -4.96 11.06
CA GLU A 24 0.40 -5.07 10.70
C GLU A 24 -0.52 -4.48 11.79
N GLU A 25 0.08 -4.04 12.90
CA GLU A 25 -0.60 -3.36 13.99
C GLU A 25 0.21 -2.11 14.38
N PHE A 26 -0.48 -0.98 14.51
CA PHE A 26 0.11 0.31 14.86
C PHE A 26 -0.66 0.94 16.02
N GLY A 27 0.02 1.76 16.82
CA GLY A 27 -0.63 2.58 17.85
C GLY A 27 -1.42 3.73 17.24
N SER A 28 -2.41 4.23 17.97
CA SER A 28 -3.25 5.39 17.62
C SER A 28 -2.49 6.71 17.51
N ASP A 29 -1.24 6.75 17.96
CA ASP A 29 -0.30 7.86 17.78
C ASP A 29 0.38 7.85 16.40
N VAL A 30 0.18 6.80 15.58
CA VAL A 30 0.73 6.75 14.22
C VAL A 30 0.14 7.87 13.36
N GLU A 31 0.99 8.73 12.83
CA GLU A 31 0.55 9.85 11.99
C GLU A 31 0.43 9.48 10.51
N ARG A 32 1.19 8.47 10.07
CA ARG A 32 1.30 8.07 8.68
C ARG A 32 1.67 6.60 8.57
N ILE A 33 1.05 5.92 7.61
CA ILE A 33 1.41 4.57 7.23
C ILE A 33 1.77 4.55 5.74
N PHE A 34 2.90 3.93 5.45
CA PHE A 34 3.36 3.63 4.11
C PHE A 34 2.91 2.23 3.71
N CYS A 35 2.48 2.08 2.46
CA CYS A 35 2.21 0.79 1.83
C CYS A 35 3.26 0.60 0.73
N LEU A 36 4.20 -0.31 0.97
CA LEU A 36 5.23 -0.71 0.00
C LEU A 36 4.74 -1.96 -0.73
N THR A 37 4.75 -1.90 -2.06
CA THR A 37 4.33 -3.00 -2.91
C THR A 37 5.45 -3.40 -3.85
N ARG A 38 5.84 -4.68 -3.81
CA ARG A 38 6.70 -5.31 -4.81
C ARG A 38 5.85 -6.06 -5.82
N ILE A 39 6.13 -5.83 -7.09
CA ILE A 39 5.37 -6.33 -8.23
C ILE A 39 6.33 -7.11 -9.12
N ARG A 40 6.03 -8.39 -9.35
CA ARG A 40 6.80 -9.26 -10.25
C ARG A 40 5.90 -9.85 -11.33
N GLY A 41 6.34 -9.80 -12.59
CA GLY A 41 5.64 -10.46 -13.70
C GLY A 41 4.43 -9.69 -14.24
N LEU A 42 4.38 -8.38 -14.03
CA LEU A 42 3.42 -7.49 -14.71
C LEU A 42 4.08 -6.93 -15.99
N VAL A 43 3.37 -6.96 -17.12
CA VAL A 43 3.90 -6.45 -18.39
C VAL A 43 4.03 -4.93 -18.31
N SER A 44 5.26 -4.44 -18.40
CA SER A 44 5.63 -3.01 -18.29
C SER A 44 5.87 -2.37 -19.66
N PRO A 45 5.66 -1.04 -19.81
CA PRO A 45 5.21 -0.08 -18.79
C PRO A 45 3.70 -0.12 -18.55
N THR A 46 3.26 0.03 -17.30
CA THR A 46 1.84 0.11 -16.91
C THR A 46 1.66 0.86 -15.58
N THR A 47 0.44 0.92 -15.06
CA THR A 47 0.12 1.47 -13.73
C THR A 47 -0.58 0.44 -12.84
N VAL A 48 -0.46 0.65 -11.53
CA VAL A 48 -1.32 0.03 -10.52
C VAL A 48 -1.90 1.12 -9.63
N THR A 49 -3.03 0.83 -8.98
CA THR A 49 -3.63 1.73 -8.00
C THR A 49 -3.58 1.11 -6.61
N HIS A 50 -3.07 1.84 -5.62
CA HIS A 50 -3.35 1.56 -4.21
C HIS A 50 -4.69 2.20 -3.82
N ALA A 51 -5.71 1.38 -3.61
CA ALA A 51 -7.01 1.81 -3.10
C ALA A 51 -7.08 1.53 -1.60
N TRP A 52 -7.10 2.60 -0.81
CA TRP A 52 -7.12 2.57 0.65
C TRP A 52 -8.55 2.59 1.17
N TYR A 53 -8.85 1.70 2.10
CA TYR A 53 -10.13 1.58 2.78
C TYR A 53 -9.93 1.60 4.30
N HIS A 54 -10.81 2.30 5.01
CA HIS A 54 -10.89 2.32 6.48
C HIS A 54 -12.30 1.90 6.87
N GLU A 55 -12.44 0.85 7.66
CA GLU A 55 -13.74 0.28 8.05
C GLU A 55 -14.68 0.05 6.84
N GLY A 56 -14.11 -0.42 5.72
CA GLY A 56 -14.85 -0.65 4.46
C GLY A 56 -15.15 0.61 3.64
N GLN A 57 -14.92 1.81 4.17
CA GLN A 57 -15.09 3.07 3.44
C GLN A 57 -13.86 3.40 2.60
N ALA A 58 -14.05 3.77 1.34
CA ALA A 58 -12.95 4.20 0.47
C ALA A 58 -12.38 5.55 0.92
N MET A 59 -11.08 5.60 1.18
CA MET A 59 -10.41 6.77 1.75
C MET A 59 -9.45 7.46 0.78
N ALA A 60 -8.86 6.72 -0.16
CA ALA A 60 -7.99 7.26 -1.20
C ALA A 60 -7.77 6.25 -2.32
N ARG A 61 -7.45 6.74 -3.52
CA ARG A 61 -6.90 5.94 -4.63
C ARG A 61 -5.66 6.65 -5.14
N VAL A 62 -4.54 5.93 -5.18
CA VAL A 62 -3.24 6.49 -5.60
C VAL A 62 -2.73 5.66 -6.76
N GLU A 63 -2.70 6.25 -7.95
CA GLU A 63 -2.11 5.63 -9.14
C GLU A 63 -0.58 5.73 -9.10
N LEU A 64 0.07 4.61 -9.42
CA LEU A 64 1.51 4.42 -9.30
C LEU A 64 2.06 3.76 -10.57
N LYS A 65 3.19 4.25 -11.06
CA LYS A 65 3.85 3.69 -12.25
C LYS A 65 4.52 2.35 -11.93
N VAL A 66 4.52 1.44 -12.90
CA VAL A 66 5.28 0.19 -12.92
C VAL A 66 6.23 0.21 -14.11
N GLY A 67 7.52 0.38 -13.83
CA GLY A 67 8.55 0.64 -14.85
C GLY A 67 9.26 -0.60 -15.39
N SER A 68 9.21 -1.74 -14.68
CA SER A 68 9.89 -2.98 -15.07
C SER A 68 9.19 -4.23 -14.54
N ALA A 69 9.65 -5.40 -14.99
CA ALA A 69 9.10 -6.70 -14.62
C ALA A 69 9.29 -7.09 -13.14
N ASP A 70 10.27 -6.51 -12.44
CA ASP A 70 10.41 -6.51 -10.97
C ASP A 70 10.48 -5.06 -10.53
N TRP A 71 9.44 -4.57 -9.87
CA TRP A 71 9.30 -3.16 -9.53
C TRP A 71 8.83 -3.01 -8.08
N ARG A 72 9.29 -1.95 -7.44
CA ARG A 72 8.79 -1.51 -6.14
C ARG A 72 8.20 -0.13 -6.27
N THR A 73 7.00 0.02 -5.74
CA THR A 73 6.30 1.30 -5.64
C THR A 73 5.66 1.43 -4.27
N TRP A 74 5.30 2.64 -3.89
CA TRP A 74 4.66 2.88 -2.60
C TRP A 74 3.71 4.08 -2.67
N SER A 75 2.75 4.07 -1.75
CA SER A 75 1.98 5.25 -1.39
C SER A 75 1.96 5.37 0.13
N SER A 76 1.51 6.50 0.66
CA SER A 76 1.30 6.66 2.11
C SER A 76 -0.06 7.28 2.38
N LYS A 77 -0.64 6.98 3.54
CA LYS A 77 -1.84 7.62 4.05
C LYS A 77 -1.53 8.29 5.38
N LYS A 78 -1.85 9.58 5.49
CA LYS A 78 -1.91 10.25 6.81
C LYS A 78 -3.06 9.64 7.59
N ILE A 79 -2.80 9.20 8.82
CA ILE A 79 -3.79 8.63 9.73
C ILE A 79 -4.19 9.73 10.71
N LEU A 80 -5.50 9.97 10.84
CA LEU A 80 -6.03 10.91 11.84
C LEU A 80 -6.38 10.13 13.11
N PRO A 81 -6.38 10.77 14.30
CA PRO A 81 -6.71 10.09 15.56
C PRO A 81 -8.08 9.38 15.56
N ALA A 82 -9.04 9.88 14.77
CA ALA A 82 -10.37 9.27 14.63
C ALA A 82 -10.41 8.06 13.66
N TRP A 83 -9.29 7.69 13.03
CA TRP A 83 -9.20 6.59 12.07
C TRP A 83 -8.48 5.36 12.64
N THR A 84 -8.75 5.05 13.90
CA THR A 84 -8.45 3.75 14.51
C THR A 84 -9.33 2.65 13.90
N GLY A 85 -8.93 1.40 14.04
CA GLY A 85 -9.63 0.24 13.49
C GLY A 85 -8.95 -0.36 12.27
N HIS A 86 -9.73 -1.06 11.46
CA HIS A 86 -9.25 -1.88 10.36
C HIS A 86 -9.03 -1.06 9.10
N TRP A 87 -7.87 -1.28 8.49
CA TRP A 87 -7.49 -0.72 7.21
C TRP A 87 -7.20 -1.82 6.21
N GLU A 88 -7.57 -1.56 4.96
CA GLU A 88 -7.33 -2.45 3.83
C GLU A 88 -6.75 -1.63 2.67
N VAL A 89 -5.73 -2.17 2.01
CA VAL A 89 -5.21 -1.64 0.75
C VAL A 89 -5.36 -2.71 -0.33
N LYS A 90 -6.13 -2.36 -1.37
CA LYS A 90 -6.21 -3.16 -2.59
C LYS A 90 -5.23 -2.61 -3.61
N VAL A 91 -4.46 -3.51 -4.23
CA VAL A 91 -3.63 -3.22 -5.40
C VAL A 91 -4.45 -3.59 -6.62
N LEU A 92 -4.78 -2.60 -7.44
CA LEU A 92 -5.60 -2.77 -8.64
C LEU A 92 -4.74 -2.59 -9.90
N ASP A 93 -5.03 -3.34 -10.96
CA ASP A 93 -4.47 -3.06 -12.29
C ASP A 93 -5.15 -1.87 -12.96
N ALA A 94 -4.67 -1.49 -14.15
CA ALA A 94 -5.20 -0.38 -14.94
C ALA A 94 -6.69 -0.55 -15.36
N SER A 95 -7.22 -1.77 -15.36
CA SER A 95 -8.64 -2.05 -15.62
C SER A 95 -9.51 -1.99 -14.36
N GLY A 96 -8.90 -1.78 -13.19
CA GLY A 96 -9.56 -1.77 -11.89
C GLY A 96 -9.72 -3.17 -11.27
N LYS A 97 -9.15 -4.22 -11.87
CA LYS A 97 -9.18 -5.57 -11.30
C LYS A 97 -8.23 -5.65 -10.10
N VAL A 98 -8.70 -6.31 -9.04
CA VAL A 98 -7.89 -6.57 -7.83
C VAL A 98 -6.80 -7.59 -8.15
N LEU A 99 -5.55 -7.19 -7.94
CA LEU A 99 -4.37 -8.06 -8.03
C LEU A 99 -3.95 -8.61 -6.66
N ALA A 100 -4.10 -7.80 -5.61
CA ALA A 100 -3.85 -8.20 -4.23
C ALA A 100 -4.64 -7.33 -3.24
N THR A 101 -4.83 -7.87 -2.05
CA THR A 101 -5.42 -7.19 -0.89
C THR A 101 -4.55 -7.49 0.32
N SER A 102 -4.22 -6.46 1.10
CA SER A 102 -3.56 -6.63 2.41
C SER A 102 -4.10 -5.58 3.38
N GLY A 103 -3.99 -5.84 4.68
CA GLY A 103 -4.55 -4.97 5.72
C GLY A 103 -3.65 -4.78 6.92
N PHE A 104 -3.97 -3.78 7.72
CA PHE A 104 -3.36 -3.50 9.01
C PHE A 104 -4.41 -2.93 9.96
N THR A 105 -4.09 -2.85 11.26
CA THR A 105 -4.98 -2.29 12.28
C THR A 105 -4.30 -1.13 13.01
N VAL A 106 -5.05 -0.09 13.33
CA VAL A 106 -4.61 1.03 14.19
C VAL A 106 -5.38 0.98 15.51
N LYS A 107 -4.69 0.91 16.65
CA LYS A 107 -5.28 0.67 17.98
C LYS A 107 -5.31 1.91 18.86
#